data_AF-A0A8J8JA04-F1
#
_entry.id   AF-A0A8J8JA04-F1
#
_cell.length_a   1.000
_cell.length_b   1.000
_cell.length_c   1.000
_cell.angle_alpha   90.00
_cell.angle_beta   90.00
_cell.angle_gamma   90.00
#
_symmetry.space_group_name_H-M   'P 1'
#
loop_
_entity.id
_entity.type
_entity.pdbx_description
1 polymer ?
#
loop_
_entity_poly.entity_id
_entity_poly.type
_entity_poly.pdbx_seq_one_letter_code
_entity_poly.pdbx_strand_id
1 'polypeptide(L)'
;MDEVVGKYKTVHYEDVVEEYEVPVRGFLFKDGRLEGVYVKGGILPVTEELPRDVHEDILRGRSGKRLLVREVRYAGAEVLEVCIHDGYRTWPVHVARLPEES
;
A
#
# COMPACT_ATOMS: atom_id res chain seq x y z
N MET A 1 -16.37 -11.79 -6.46
CA MET A 1 -16.26 -12.61 -5.23
C MET A 1 -14.92 -12.21 -4.66
N ASP A 2 -14.92 -11.14 -3.88
CA ASP A 2 -13.70 -10.53 -3.31
C ASP A 2 -13.26 -11.38 -2.12
N GLU A 3 -12.33 -12.30 -2.36
CA GLU A 3 -11.59 -12.95 -1.28
C GLU A 3 -10.68 -11.89 -0.65
N VAL A 4 -11.16 -11.34 0.48
CA VAL A 4 -10.34 -10.56 1.41
C VAL A 4 -9.21 -11.47 1.87
N VAL A 5 -8.02 -11.30 1.29
CA VAL A 5 -6.83 -12.06 1.64
C VAL A 5 -6.41 -11.64 3.04
N GLY A 6 -6.72 -12.51 4.01
CA GLY A 6 -6.50 -12.24 5.42
C GLY A 6 -5.03 -11.95 5.75
N LYS A 7 -4.84 -10.87 6.53
CA LYS A 7 -3.65 -10.53 7.35
C LYS A 7 -2.34 -11.11 6.82
N TYR A 8 -1.79 -10.45 5.81
CA TYR A 8 -0.41 -10.62 5.36
C TYR A 8 0.53 -10.61 6.57
N LYS A 9 1.27 -11.72 6.77
CA LYS A 9 2.26 -11.86 7.85
C LYS A 9 3.43 -10.89 7.60
N THR A 10 4.23 -10.65 8.65
CA THR A 10 5.48 -9.87 8.57
C THR A 10 6.31 -10.28 7.35
N VAL A 11 6.51 -9.34 6.41
CA VAL A 11 7.38 -9.52 5.23
C VAL A 11 8.82 -9.48 5.69
N HIS A 12 9.56 -10.54 5.41
CA HIS A 12 11.02 -10.51 5.52
C HIS A 12 11.59 -9.87 4.25
N TYR A 13 12.63 -9.05 4.39
CA TYR A 13 13.24 -8.32 3.26
C TYR A 13 13.70 -9.25 2.12
N GLU A 14 14.00 -10.50 2.46
CA GLU A 14 14.42 -11.57 1.55
C GLU A 14 13.31 -12.02 0.58
N ASP A 15 12.05 -11.68 0.87
CA ASP A 15 10.88 -12.01 0.04
C ASP A 15 10.52 -10.91 -0.97
N VAL A 16 11.23 -9.78 -0.94
CA VAL A 16 11.02 -8.63 -1.85
C VAL A 16 11.83 -8.84 -3.13
N VAL A 17 11.13 -9.01 -4.25
CA VAL A 17 11.72 -9.23 -5.58
C VAL A 17 12.15 -7.90 -6.20
N GLU A 18 11.27 -6.90 -6.14
CA GLU A 18 11.52 -5.55 -6.65
C GLU A 18 10.86 -4.53 -5.72
N GLU A 19 11.50 -3.36 -5.56
CA GLU A 19 11.00 -2.26 -4.74
C GLU A 19 11.32 -0.92 -5.41
N TYR A 20 10.32 -0.03 -5.53
CA TYR A 20 10.50 1.32 -6.04
C TYR A 20 9.55 2.32 -5.39
N GLU A 21 9.93 3.60 -5.43
CA GLU A 21 9.14 4.70 -4.88
C GLU A 21 8.31 5.40 -5.96
N VAL A 22 7.04 5.67 -5.64
CA VAL A 22 6.12 6.45 -6.46
C VAL A 22 5.77 7.76 -5.75
N PRO A 23 5.97 8.92 -6.40
CA PRO A 23 5.59 10.21 -5.82
C PRO A 23 4.07 10.33 -5.63
N VAL A 24 3.67 10.69 -4.41
CA VAL A 24 2.28 11.00 -4.08
C VAL A 24 1.95 12.43 -4.48
N ARG A 25 0.81 12.61 -5.16
CA ARG A 25 0.28 13.92 -5.59
C ARG A 25 -0.86 14.41 -4.72
N GLY A 26 -1.49 13.53 -3.96
CA GLY A 26 -2.60 13.85 -3.08
C GLY A 26 -3.29 12.60 -2.55
N PHE A 27 -4.32 12.81 -1.74
CA PHE A 27 -5.08 11.76 -1.08
C PHE A 27 -6.58 11.98 -1.28
N LEU A 28 -7.32 10.90 -1.49
CA LEU A 28 -8.78 10.91 -1.55
C LEU A 28 -9.33 10.42 -0.20
N PHE A 29 -10.13 11.26 0.43
CA PHE A 29 -10.83 10.92 1.67
C PHE A 29 -12.33 10.88 1.46
N LYS A 30 -12.99 9.90 2.07
CA LYS A 30 -14.45 9.79 2.15
C LYS A 30 -14.83 9.41 3.56
N ASP A 31 -15.76 10.15 4.17
CA ASP A 31 -16.23 9.91 5.54
C ASP A 31 -15.09 9.79 6.58
N GLY A 32 -14.01 10.55 6.38
CA GLY A 32 -12.81 10.54 7.24
C GLY A 32 -11.85 9.37 7.01
N ARG A 33 -12.15 8.48 6.05
CA ARG A 33 -11.31 7.33 5.68
C ARG A 33 -10.53 7.63 4.41
N LEU A 34 -9.31 7.09 4.34
CA LEU A 34 -8.49 7.15 3.15
C LEU A 34 -8.99 6.09 2.17
N GLU A 35 -9.49 6.53 1.02
CA GLU A 35 -10.06 5.63 -0.01
C GLU A 35 -9.16 5.55 -1.24
N GLY A 36 -8.24 6.49 -1.42
CA GLY A 36 -7.36 6.49 -2.58
C GLY A 36 -6.16 7.40 -2.46
N VAL A 37 -5.13 7.11 -3.25
CA VAL A 37 -3.90 7.90 -3.35
C VAL A 37 -3.70 8.33 -4.80
N TYR A 38 -3.53 9.64 -5.02
CA TYR A 38 -3.29 10.20 -6.34
C TYR A 38 -1.81 10.07 -6.70
N VAL A 39 -1.53 9.47 -7.85
CA VAL A 39 -0.20 9.32 -8.46
C VAL A 39 -0.23 9.83 -9.91
N LYS A 40 0.93 9.88 -10.58
CA LYS A 40 1.02 10.39 -11.97
C LYS A 40 0.07 9.65 -12.94
N GLY A 41 -0.16 8.36 -12.71
CA GLY A 41 -0.98 7.49 -13.56
C GLY A 41 -2.48 7.43 -13.22
N GLY A 42 -2.94 8.10 -12.16
CA GLY A 42 -4.34 8.04 -11.73
C GLY A 42 -4.52 7.94 -10.22
N ILE A 43 -5.62 7.31 -9.79
CA ILE A 43 -5.92 7.04 -8.38
C ILE A 43 -5.66 5.56 -8.11
N LEU A 44 -4.80 5.29 -7.14
CA LEU A 44 -4.68 3.96 -6.55
C LEU A 44 -5.76 3.82 -5.46
N PRO A 45 -6.69 2.86 -5.56
CA PRO A 45 -7.65 2.62 -4.49
C PRO A 45 -6.96 2.05 -3.25
N VAL A 46 -7.40 2.49 -2.07
CA VAL A 46 -6.99 1.89 -0.80
C VAL A 46 -7.96 0.76 -0.48
N THR A 47 -7.44 -0.46 -0.38
CA THR A 47 -8.22 -1.67 -0.09
C THR A 47 -7.96 -2.21 1.31
N GLU A 48 -6.84 -1.81 1.91
CA GLU A 48 -6.45 -2.25 3.26
C GLU A 48 -6.91 -1.25 4.33
N GLU A 49 -7.32 -1.78 5.48
CA GLU A 49 -7.67 -0.96 6.63
C GLU A 49 -6.41 -0.43 7.33
N LEU A 50 -6.28 0.90 7.44
CA LEU A 50 -5.17 1.53 8.12
C LEU A 50 -5.51 1.83 9.59
N PRO A 51 -4.50 1.81 10.47
CA PRO A 51 -4.66 2.32 11.83
C PRO A 51 -5.14 3.78 11.84
N ARG A 52 -5.98 4.12 12.82
CA ARG A 52 -6.60 5.47 12.93
C ARG A 52 -5.56 6.59 12.99
N ASP A 53 -4.46 6.38 13.70
CA ASP A 53 -3.35 7.33 13.81
C ASP A 53 -2.72 7.64 12.45
N VAL A 54 -2.59 6.63 11.59
CA VAL A 54 -2.11 6.81 10.21
C VAL A 54 -3.06 7.69 9.40
N HIS A 55 -4.38 7.48 9.52
CA HIS A 55 -5.37 8.34 8.85
C HIS A 55 -5.25 9.80 9.32
N GLU A 56 -5.14 10.03 10.63
CA GLU A 56 -5.01 11.39 11.19
C GLU A 56 -3.73 12.08 10.73
N ASP A 57 -2.61 11.35 10.63
CA ASP A 57 -1.34 11.90 10.17
C ASP A 57 -1.36 12.33 8.70
N ILE A 58 -2.01 11.54 7.83
CA ILE A 58 -2.20 11.90 6.42
C ILE A 58 -3.10 13.13 6.32
N LEU A 59 -4.22 13.16 7.04
CA LEU A 59 -5.14 14.30 7.05
C LEU A 59 -4.47 15.60 7.51
N ARG A 60 -3.57 15.51 8.50
CA ARG A 60 -2.84 16.67 9.03
C ARG A 60 -1.65 17.09 8.17
N GLY A 61 -1.38 16.39 7.06
CA GLY A 61 -0.27 16.70 6.16
C GLY A 61 1.11 16.59 6.82
N ARG A 62 1.23 15.85 7.92
CA ARG A 62 2.46 15.80 8.75
C ARG A 62 3.52 14.86 8.22
N SER A 63 3.39 14.44 6.97
CA SER A 63 4.02 13.22 6.53
C SER A 63 4.56 13.39 5.13
N GLY A 64 5.90 13.31 4.99
CA GLY A 64 6.59 13.19 3.70
C GLY A 64 6.35 11.81 3.08
N LYS A 65 5.08 11.41 2.99
CA LYS A 65 4.65 10.06 2.67
C LYS A 65 4.92 9.78 1.21
N ARG A 66 5.76 8.77 0.98
CA ARG A 66 6.01 8.19 -0.33
C ARG A 66 5.16 6.94 -0.45
N LEU A 67 4.73 6.63 -1.67
CA LEU A 67 4.25 5.30 -1.94
C LEU A 67 5.44 4.42 -2.25
N LEU A 68 5.58 3.34 -1.52
CA LEU A 68 6.52 2.27 -1.81
C LEU A 68 5.72 1.19 -2.53
N VAL A 69 6.11 0.85 -3.75
CA VAL A 69 5.56 -0.29 -4.47
C VAL A 69 6.59 -1.40 -4.39
N ARG A 70 6.16 -2.58 -3.97
CA ARG A 70 7.02 -3.74 -3.86
C ARG A 70 6.33 -4.99 -4.39
N GLU A 71 7.07 -5.77 -5.15
CA GLU A 71 6.67 -7.12 -5.54
C GLU A 71 7.21 -8.10 -4.50
N VAL A 72 6.30 -8.84 -3.86
CA VAL A 72 6.59 -9.73 -2.74
C VAL A 72 6.14 -11.14 -3.10
N ARG A 73 7.00 -12.13 -2.81
CA ARG A 73 6.62 -13.55 -2.91
C ARG A 73 6.14 -14.06 -1.56
N TYR A 74 4.84 -14.28 -1.45
CA TYR A 74 4.22 -14.89 -0.28
C TYR A 74 3.92 -16.36 -0.52
N ALA A 75 4.66 -17.26 0.14
CA ALA A 75 4.38 -18.71 0.15
C ALA A 75 4.14 -19.30 -1.27
N GLY A 76 4.91 -18.83 -2.26
CA GLY A 76 4.82 -19.25 -3.66
C GLY A 76 3.90 -18.39 -4.55
N ALA A 77 3.18 -17.41 -4.00
CA ALA A 77 2.37 -16.47 -4.77
C ALA A 77 3.06 -15.11 -4.91
N GLU A 78 3.06 -14.54 -6.10
CA GLU A 78 3.54 -13.18 -6.36
C GLU A 78 2.45 -12.15 -6.11
N VAL A 79 2.80 -11.12 -5.34
CA VAL A 79 1.86 -10.11 -4.86
C VAL A 79 2.49 -8.73 -5.02
N LEU A 80 1.73 -7.81 -5.59
CA LEU A 80 2.06 -6.41 -5.61
C LEU A 80 1.51 -5.77 -4.33
N GLU A 81 2.40 -5.28 -3.47
CA GLU A 81 2.03 -4.46 -2.34
C GLU A 81 2.37 -3.01 -2.60
N VAL A 82 1.39 -2.14 -2.39
CA VAL A 82 1.60 -0.70 -2.37
C VAL A 82 1.42 -0.22 -0.96
N CYS A 83 2.45 0.44 -0.44
CA CYS A 83 2.53 0.84 0.95
C CYS A 83 2.73 2.34 1.07
N ILE A 84 2.13 2.93 2.10
CA ILE A 84 2.51 4.25 2.56
C ILE A 84 3.72 4.10 3.49
N HIS A 85 4.80 4.82 3.18
CA HIS A 85 5.99 4.90 4.02
C HIS A 85 6.16 6.32 4.57
N ASP A 86 6.43 6.46 5.87
CA ASP A 86 6.60 7.77 6.52
C ASP A 86 8.04 8.09 6.96
N GLY A 87 9.01 7.25 6.59
CA GLY A 87 10.41 7.36 7.01
C GLY A 87 10.78 6.45 8.19
N TYR A 88 9.80 5.87 8.89
CA TYR A 88 10.04 4.95 9.99
C TYR A 88 9.20 3.67 9.89
N ARG A 89 7.96 3.79 9.45
CA ARG A 89 6.99 2.70 9.32
C ARG A 89 6.42 2.63 7.92
N THR A 90 5.99 1.42 7.57
CA THR A 90 5.39 1.09 6.28
C THR A 90 4.07 0.40 6.53
N TRP A 91 3.01 0.86 5.88
CA TRP A 91 1.67 0.27 5.97
C TRP A 91 1.15 -0.05 4.58
N PRO A 92 0.71 -1.29 4.31
CA PRO A 92 0.07 -1.62 3.05
C PRO A 92 -1.24 -0.84 2.94
N VAL A 93 -1.45 -0.21 1.79
CA VAL A 93 -2.70 0.47 1.42
C VAL A 93 -3.44 -0.28 0.33
N HIS A 94 -2.70 -1.03 -0.49
CA HIS A 94 -3.26 -1.85 -1.54
C HIS A 94 -2.43 -3.11 -1.71
N VAL A 95 -3.10 -4.24 -1.86
CA VAL A 95 -2.45 -5.52 -2.13
C VAL A 95 -3.20 -6.23 -3.25
N ALA A 96 -2.47 -6.63 -4.29
CA ALA A 96 -3.03 -7.35 -5.42
C ALA A 96 -2.18 -8.58 -5.73
N ARG A 97 -2.81 -9.73 -5.98
CA ARG A 97 -2.10 -10.89 -6.51
C ARG A 97 -1.72 -10.62 -7.96
N LEU A 98 -0.45 -10.86 -8.30
CA LEU A 98 0.00 -10.85 -9.68
C LEU A 98 -0.45 -12.16 -10.34
N PRO A 99 -0.86 -12.12 -11.62
CA PRO A 99 -1.19 -13.33 -12.34
C PRO A 99 0.05 -14.22 -12.45
N GLU A 100 -0.12 -15.53 -12.26
CA GLU A 100 0.94 -16.51 -12.55
C GLU A 100 1.26 -16.42 -14.06
N GLU A 101 2.49 -16.02 -14.40
CA GLU A 101 2.94 -16.08 -15.80
C GLU A 101 2.78 -17.53 -16.29
N SER A 102 1.84 -17.75 -17.23
CA SER A 102 1.56 -19.04 -17.86
C SER A 102 2.49 -19.30 -19.04
#